data_AF-A0A945PCM5-F1
#
_entry.id   AF-A0A945PCM5-F1
#
_cell.length_a   1.000
_cell.length_b   1.000
_cell.length_c   1.000
_cell.angle_alpha   90.00
_cell.angle_beta   90.00
_cell.angle_gamma   90.00
#
_symmetry.space_group_name_H-M   'P 1'
#
loop_
_entity.id
_entity.type
_entity.pdbx_description
1 polymer ?
#
loop_
_entity_poly.entity_id
_entity_poly.type
_entity_poly.pdbx_seq_one_letter_code
_entity_poly.pdbx_strand_id
1 'polypeptide(L)'
;MDSSAYIDLNSGEQETVFFFLLNAYLLSRIETGCESDGDEEVNVYMAGLLHGVVDGRFYTQATDHLAVSCTDVQRKAEDGGSDRSRTDVYRANADHRMIAFGLFDGWGERSSRLRSATSTSEGYLEEAQKFYGWASAYCRRMPQRYGMLAQTLDRLAQDFKTYHGVLDHMSRHHLDLLPRLTRGQTFHLEHEAHESALPAIEEHALDRMLDAYNAWRSEPNSDTRDEFLRQSSTYSQLRPAFTGDNLLN
;
A
#
# COMPACT_ATOMS: atom_id res chain seq x y z
N MET A 1 19.89 0.85 -9.50
CA MET A 1 18.45 0.65 -9.30
C MET A 1 17.83 1.03 -10.63
N ASP A 2 17.50 0.04 -11.46
CA ASP A 2 16.83 0.32 -12.73
C ASP A 2 15.43 0.84 -12.42
N SER A 3 15.18 2.09 -12.79
CA SER A 3 13.84 2.65 -12.72
C SER A 3 12.97 1.90 -13.73
N SER A 4 11.80 1.43 -13.31
CA SER A 4 10.82 0.92 -14.25
C SER A 4 10.54 2.00 -15.30
N ALA A 5 10.72 1.62 -16.55
CA ALA A 5 10.57 2.49 -17.69
C ALA A 5 9.45 1.95 -18.55
N TYR A 6 8.60 2.83 -19.05
CA TYR A 6 7.58 2.48 -20.03
C TYR A 6 7.98 3.01 -21.40
N ILE A 7 7.43 2.40 -22.44
CA ILE A 7 7.57 2.88 -23.81
C ILE A 7 6.30 3.63 -24.14
N ASP A 8 6.40 4.93 -24.39
CA ASP A 8 5.29 5.67 -24.97
C ASP A 8 5.07 5.17 -26.40
N LEU A 9 3.88 4.64 -26.67
CA LEU A 9 3.53 4.07 -27.97
C LEU A 9 3.38 5.13 -29.07
N ASN A 10 3.24 6.41 -28.70
CA ASN A 10 3.12 7.52 -29.65
C ASN A 10 4.49 8.11 -30.05
N SER A 11 5.42 8.22 -29.09
CA SER A 11 6.75 8.80 -29.32
C SER A 11 7.87 7.76 -29.48
N GLY A 12 7.68 6.54 -28.96
CA GLY A 12 8.68 5.49 -28.92
C GLY A 12 9.78 5.71 -27.87
N GLU A 13 9.66 6.75 -27.04
CA GLU A 13 10.66 7.09 -26.03
C GLU A 13 10.46 6.26 -24.74
N GLN A 14 11.60 5.90 -24.13
CA GLN A 14 11.63 5.16 -22.87
C GLN A 14 11.63 6.17 -21.72
N GLU A 15 10.47 6.36 -21.11
CA GLU A 15 10.27 7.32 -20.03
C GLU A 15 10.15 6.66 -18.66
N THR A 16 10.50 7.40 -17.62
CA THR A 16 10.38 6.93 -16.23
C THR A 16 8.91 6.89 -15.84
N VAL A 17 8.40 5.72 -15.40
CA VAL A 17 6.98 5.55 -15.02
C VAL A 17 6.53 6.58 -13.98
N PHE A 18 7.43 6.96 -13.06
CA PHE A 18 7.19 8.02 -12.09
C PHE A 18 6.79 9.37 -12.71
N PHE A 19 7.48 9.83 -13.77
CA PHE A 19 7.19 11.12 -14.39
C PHE A 19 5.87 11.10 -15.15
N PHE A 20 5.56 9.99 -15.82
CA PHE A 20 4.25 9.81 -16.43
C PHE A 20 3.12 9.87 -15.39
N LEU A 21 3.24 9.13 -14.28
CA LEU A 21 2.24 9.12 -13.21
C LEU A 21 2.10 10.51 -12.56
N LEU A 22 3.21 11.22 -12.36
CA LEU A 22 3.18 12.59 -11.85
C LEU A 22 2.47 13.53 -12.83
N ASN A 23 2.79 13.47 -14.13
CA ASN A 23 2.16 14.30 -15.14
C ASN A 23 0.65 14.01 -15.27
N ALA A 24 0.26 12.74 -15.29
CA ALA A 24 -1.15 12.32 -15.31
C ALA A 24 -1.91 12.84 -14.07
N TYR A 25 -1.28 12.76 -12.90
CA TYR A 25 -1.86 13.28 -11.66
C TYR A 25 -2.01 14.80 -11.69
N LEU A 26 -0.98 15.54 -12.12
CA LEU A 26 -1.02 17.01 -12.23
C LEU A 26 -2.04 17.48 -13.26
N LEU A 27 -2.15 16.80 -14.40
CA LEU A 27 -3.17 17.12 -15.40
C LEU A 27 -4.59 16.89 -14.84
N SER A 28 -4.78 15.79 -14.10
CA SER A 28 -6.05 15.51 -13.42
C SER A 28 -6.40 16.58 -12.38
N ARG A 29 -5.41 17.14 -11.68
CA ARG A 29 -5.62 18.27 -10.76
C ARG A 29 -6.12 19.51 -11.49
N ILE A 30 -5.54 19.84 -12.63
CA ILE A 30 -5.97 20.99 -13.45
C ILE A 30 -7.41 20.77 -13.93
N GLU A 31 -7.71 19.60 -14.48
CA GLU A 31 -9.03 19.28 -15.04
C GLU A 31 -10.15 19.24 -13.99
N THR A 32 -9.81 18.92 -12.74
CA THR A 32 -10.76 18.93 -11.61
C THR A 32 -10.84 20.28 -10.89
N GLY A 33 -10.15 21.32 -11.39
CA GLY A 33 -10.12 22.65 -10.77
C GLY A 33 -9.41 22.68 -9.41
N CYS A 34 -8.56 21.70 -9.15
CA CYS A 34 -7.81 21.49 -7.92
C CYS A 34 -6.31 21.77 -8.15
N GLU A 35 -5.98 22.86 -8.82
CA GLU A 35 -4.59 23.24 -9.16
C GLU A 35 -3.69 23.27 -7.90
N SER A 36 -2.40 22.97 -8.10
CA SER A 36 -1.43 22.90 -7.01
C SER A 36 -1.07 24.30 -6.50
N ASP A 37 -1.50 24.64 -5.28
CA ASP A 37 -0.99 25.79 -4.54
C ASP A 37 -0.32 25.31 -3.24
N GLY A 38 1.00 25.11 -3.30
CA GLY A 38 1.80 24.67 -2.16
C GLY A 38 1.68 23.18 -1.80
N ASP A 39 1.25 22.34 -2.74
CA ASP A 39 1.02 20.89 -2.58
C ASP A 39 2.11 20.01 -3.23
N GLU A 40 3.29 20.56 -3.51
CA GLU A 40 4.35 19.87 -4.26
C GLU A 40 4.74 18.55 -3.59
N GLU A 41 4.84 18.52 -2.26
CA GLU A 41 5.18 17.30 -1.52
C GLU A 41 4.07 16.25 -1.60
N VAL A 42 2.81 16.67 -1.67
CA VAL A 42 1.67 15.76 -1.85
C VAL A 42 1.69 15.17 -3.26
N ASN A 43 1.95 15.99 -4.28
CA ASN A 43 2.06 15.52 -5.66
C ASN A 43 3.15 14.46 -5.82
N VAL A 44 4.35 14.73 -5.27
CA VAL A 44 5.47 13.78 -5.28
C VAL A 44 5.14 12.51 -4.50
N TYR A 45 4.46 12.65 -3.35
CA TYR A 45 4.02 11.51 -2.56
C TYR A 45 3.04 10.63 -3.32
N MET A 46 2.02 11.22 -3.94
CA MET A 46 0.99 10.50 -4.71
C MET A 46 1.60 9.80 -5.91
N ALA A 47 2.46 10.47 -6.67
CA ALA A 47 3.21 9.86 -7.77
C ALA A 47 4.10 8.69 -7.29
N GLY A 48 4.76 8.85 -6.14
CA GLY A 48 5.57 7.79 -5.52
C GLY A 48 4.73 6.59 -5.06
N LEU A 49 3.55 6.84 -4.51
CA LEU A 49 2.60 5.81 -4.11
C LEU A 49 2.09 5.04 -5.34
N LEU A 50 1.67 5.76 -6.38
CA LEU A 50 1.25 5.17 -7.67
C LEU A 50 2.38 4.34 -8.30
N HIS A 51 3.60 4.86 -8.30
CA HIS A 51 4.78 4.17 -8.83
C HIS A 51 5.08 2.89 -8.05
N GLY A 52 4.99 2.95 -6.72
CA GLY A 52 5.14 1.79 -5.85
C GLY A 52 4.08 0.71 -6.09
N VAL A 53 2.86 1.09 -6.49
CA VAL A 53 1.80 0.15 -6.86
C VAL A 53 2.12 -0.52 -8.20
N VAL A 54 2.53 0.25 -9.22
CA VAL A 54 2.88 -0.28 -10.54
C VAL A 54 4.06 -1.26 -10.46
N ASP A 55 5.07 -0.96 -9.66
CA ASP A 55 6.25 -1.83 -9.47
C ASP A 55 6.01 -2.98 -8.46
N GLY A 56 4.81 -3.12 -7.90
CA GLY A 56 4.48 -4.11 -6.86
C GLY A 56 5.13 -3.87 -5.48
N ARG A 57 6.05 -2.91 -5.38
CA ARG A 57 6.79 -2.56 -4.14
C ARG A 57 5.87 -2.13 -3.00
N PHE A 58 4.75 -1.50 -3.31
CA PHE A 58 3.79 -1.09 -2.30
C PHE A 58 3.31 -2.29 -1.48
N TYR A 59 2.82 -3.34 -2.14
CA TYR A 59 2.29 -4.50 -1.45
C TYR A 59 3.38 -5.34 -0.79
N THR A 60 4.55 -5.49 -1.41
CA THR A 60 5.66 -6.24 -0.78
C THR A 60 6.22 -5.56 0.47
N GLN A 61 6.26 -4.23 0.50
CA GLN A 61 6.76 -3.47 1.65
C GLN A 61 5.69 -3.22 2.72
N ALA A 62 4.43 -3.09 2.32
CA ALA A 62 3.33 -2.77 3.24
C ALA A 62 2.68 -4.02 3.88
N THR A 63 2.95 -5.23 3.40
CA THR A 63 2.24 -6.46 3.82
C THR A 63 2.13 -6.64 5.33
N ASP A 64 3.19 -6.34 6.10
CA ASP A 64 3.17 -6.51 7.57
C ASP A 64 2.25 -5.51 8.28
N HIS A 65 2.07 -4.35 7.65
CA HIS A 65 1.34 -3.23 8.18
C HIS A 65 -0.14 -3.27 7.79
N LEU A 66 -0.46 -3.87 6.65
CA LEU A 66 -1.84 -3.99 6.16
C LEU A 66 -2.71 -4.84 7.09
N ALA A 67 -3.93 -4.38 7.30
CA ALA A 67 -4.92 -5.06 8.13
C ALA A 67 -6.29 -5.09 7.44
N VAL A 68 -7.10 -6.07 7.82
CA VAL A 68 -8.40 -6.35 7.20
C VAL A 68 -9.48 -5.40 7.70
N SER A 69 -9.51 -5.11 9.01
CA SER A 69 -10.49 -4.22 9.63
C SER A 69 -9.83 -3.04 10.33
N CYS A 70 -10.58 -1.96 10.58
CA CYS A 70 -10.11 -0.80 11.35
C CYS A 70 -9.62 -1.21 12.76
N THR A 71 -10.32 -2.14 13.41
CA THR A 71 -9.91 -2.70 14.71
C THR A 71 -8.56 -3.42 14.62
N ASP A 72 -8.30 -4.14 13.53
CA ASP A 72 -7.01 -4.80 13.33
C ASP A 72 -5.88 -3.80 13.03
N VAL A 73 -6.19 -2.69 12.34
CA VAL A 73 -5.23 -1.59 12.13
C VAL A 73 -4.82 -1.00 13.49
N GLN A 74 -5.79 -0.72 14.36
CA GLN A 74 -5.52 -0.19 15.70
C GLN A 74 -4.68 -1.16 16.52
N ARG A 75 -5.06 -2.44 16.55
CA ARG A 75 -4.31 -3.47 17.27
C ARG A 75 -2.86 -3.56 16.80
N LYS A 76 -2.64 -3.66 15.48
CA LYS A 76 -1.29 -3.69 14.90
C LYS A 76 -0.46 -2.46 15.25
N ALA A 77 -1.08 -1.27 15.28
CA ALA A 77 -0.40 -0.04 15.66
C ALA A 77 -0.02 -0.04 17.16
N GLU A 78 -0.86 -0.60 18.02
CA GLU A 78 -0.58 -0.75 19.45
C GLU A 78 0.55 -1.75 19.71
N ASP A 79 0.52 -2.90 19.03
CA ASP A 79 1.51 -3.99 19.14
C ASP A 79 2.92 -3.52 18.72
N GLY A 80 3.01 -2.60 17.75
CA GLY A 80 4.28 -2.10 17.20
C GLY A 80 5.15 -1.28 18.17
N GLY A 81 4.59 -0.83 19.30
CA GLY A 81 5.29 -0.21 20.44
C GLY A 81 5.96 1.16 20.21
N SER A 82 6.34 1.50 18.98
CA SER A 82 7.08 2.73 18.62
C SER A 82 6.25 3.67 17.75
N ASP A 83 6.53 4.98 17.81
CA ASP A 83 5.89 5.98 16.95
C ASP A 83 6.18 5.74 15.47
N ARG A 84 7.34 5.15 15.14
CA ARG A 84 7.67 4.72 13.78
C ARG A 84 6.75 3.60 13.32
N SER A 85 6.65 2.51 14.09
CA SER A 85 5.79 1.39 13.75
C SER A 85 4.32 1.80 13.62
N ARG A 86 3.83 2.65 14.53
CA ARG A 86 2.48 3.23 14.46
C ARG A 86 2.26 4.05 13.19
N THR A 87 3.23 4.89 12.84
CA THR A 87 3.18 5.68 11.61
C THR A 87 3.11 4.78 10.39
N ASP A 88 3.95 3.75 10.33
CA ASP A 88 4.02 2.82 9.20
C ASP A 88 2.70 2.02 9.07
N VAL A 89 2.12 1.55 10.19
CA VAL A 89 0.81 0.85 10.20
C VAL A 89 -0.32 1.75 9.69
N TYR A 90 -0.49 2.94 10.26
CA TYR A 90 -1.58 3.82 9.85
C TYR A 90 -1.40 4.31 8.41
N ARG A 91 -0.17 4.70 8.03
CA ARG A 91 0.15 5.15 6.68
C ARG A 91 -0.13 4.06 5.65
N ALA A 92 0.37 2.85 5.84
CA ALA A 92 0.17 1.75 4.88
C ALA A 92 -1.32 1.45 4.65
N ASN A 93 -2.12 1.49 5.71
CA ASN A 93 -3.57 1.25 5.62
C ASN A 93 -4.34 2.43 5.00
N ALA A 94 -3.86 3.66 5.17
CA ALA A 94 -4.39 4.85 4.53
C ALA A 94 -4.05 4.87 3.03
N ASP A 95 -2.78 4.62 2.68
CA ASP A 95 -2.27 4.51 1.32
C ASP A 95 -3.02 3.41 0.54
N HIS A 96 -3.21 2.24 1.16
CA HIS A 96 -3.96 1.15 0.54
C HIS A 96 -5.40 1.56 0.23
N ARG A 97 -6.09 2.22 1.16
CA ARG A 97 -7.46 2.69 0.94
C ARG A 97 -7.52 3.80 -0.11
N MET A 98 -6.57 4.74 -0.08
CA MET A 98 -6.44 5.81 -1.08
C MET A 98 -6.32 5.23 -2.49
N ILE A 99 -5.49 4.22 -2.69
CA ILE A 99 -5.30 3.57 -3.99
C ILE A 99 -6.49 2.68 -4.35
N ALA A 100 -6.94 1.85 -3.41
CA ALA A 100 -8.06 0.95 -3.62
C ALA A 100 -9.29 1.74 -4.06
N PHE A 101 -9.68 2.81 -3.37
CA PHE A 101 -10.91 3.53 -3.70
C PHE A 101 -10.68 4.70 -4.67
N GLY A 102 -9.47 5.27 -4.71
CA GLY A 102 -9.16 6.35 -5.65
C GLY A 102 -8.94 5.86 -7.08
N LEU A 103 -8.36 4.68 -7.30
CA LEU A 103 -8.06 4.18 -8.65
C LEU A 103 -8.98 3.05 -9.11
N PHE A 104 -9.48 2.25 -8.18
CA PHE A 104 -10.17 1.00 -8.49
C PHE A 104 -11.62 0.96 -7.97
N ASP A 105 -12.19 2.10 -7.56
CA ASP A 105 -13.61 2.14 -7.22
C ASP A 105 -14.48 1.89 -8.47
N GLY A 106 -15.53 1.08 -8.33
CA GLY A 106 -16.34 0.60 -9.46
C GLY A 106 -15.89 -0.71 -10.12
N TRP A 107 -14.76 -1.32 -9.71
CA TRP A 107 -14.22 -2.56 -10.31
C TRP A 107 -14.85 -3.88 -9.77
N GLY A 108 -16.12 -3.84 -9.35
CA GLY A 108 -16.98 -5.04 -9.17
C GLY A 108 -16.69 -5.96 -7.97
N GLU A 109 -17.73 -6.74 -7.61
CA GLU A 109 -17.90 -7.55 -6.37
C GLU A 109 -16.93 -8.73 -6.13
N ARG A 110 -15.75 -8.75 -6.76
CA ARG A 110 -14.71 -9.76 -6.50
C ARG A 110 -13.36 -9.10 -6.29
N SER A 111 -13.33 -8.31 -5.26
CA SER A 111 -12.18 -7.59 -4.74
C SER A 111 -11.27 -8.57 -3.96
N SER A 112 -9.96 -8.32 -3.87
CA SER A 112 -9.01 -9.14 -3.08
C SER A 112 -9.55 -9.44 -1.66
N ARG A 113 -9.11 -10.48 -0.93
CA ARG A 113 -9.64 -10.77 0.42
C ARG A 113 -9.66 -9.53 1.34
N LEU A 114 -8.62 -8.68 1.24
CA LEU A 114 -8.54 -7.41 1.95
C LEU A 114 -9.66 -6.44 1.55
N ARG A 115 -10.00 -6.45 0.28
CA ARG A 115 -10.94 -5.56 -0.40
C ARG A 115 -12.39 -6.09 -0.39
N SER A 116 -12.58 -7.40 -0.16
CA SER A 116 -13.87 -8.09 0.06
C SER A 116 -14.31 -8.05 1.51
N ALA A 117 -13.35 -8.07 2.45
CA ALA A 117 -13.61 -7.92 3.87
C ALA A 117 -13.78 -6.44 4.28
N THR A 118 -13.50 -5.52 3.35
CA THR A 118 -13.78 -4.09 3.52
C THR A 118 -15.11 -3.75 2.85
N SER A 119 -16.08 -3.27 3.65
CA SER A 119 -17.43 -2.95 3.14
C SER A 119 -17.41 -1.71 2.22
N THR A 120 -18.25 -1.65 1.20
CA THR A 120 -18.33 -0.55 0.22
C THR A 120 -19.00 0.73 0.75
N SER A 121 -18.85 1.03 2.04
CA SER A 121 -19.54 2.13 2.73
C SER A 121 -18.68 3.39 2.87
N GLU A 122 -19.33 4.57 2.93
CA GLU A 122 -18.74 5.90 3.24
C GLU A 122 -17.73 5.87 4.40
N GLY A 123 -17.86 4.91 5.32
CA GLY A 123 -16.94 4.71 6.44
C GLY A 123 -15.47 4.51 6.03
N TYR A 124 -15.17 3.98 4.82
CA TYR A 124 -13.77 3.74 4.40
C TYR A 124 -12.99 4.99 4.06
N LEU A 125 -13.64 5.98 3.43
CA LEU A 125 -13.00 7.25 3.12
C LEU A 125 -12.70 8.00 4.43
N GLU A 126 -13.64 7.93 5.39
CA GLU A 126 -13.42 8.48 6.73
C GLU A 126 -12.31 7.74 7.50
N GLU A 127 -12.22 6.41 7.37
CA GLU A 127 -11.14 5.63 7.96
C GLU A 127 -9.77 6.00 7.38
N ALA A 128 -9.66 6.07 6.05
CA ALA A 128 -8.43 6.45 5.38
C ALA A 128 -7.98 7.86 5.80
N GLN A 129 -8.92 8.80 5.87
CA GLN A 129 -8.69 10.15 6.37
C GLN A 129 -8.17 10.14 7.83
N LYS A 130 -8.83 9.39 8.72
CA LYS A 130 -8.42 9.24 10.13
C LYS A 130 -7.03 8.64 10.24
N PHE A 131 -6.72 7.64 9.42
CA PHE A 131 -5.41 6.97 9.43
C PHE A 131 -4.29 7.89 8.95
N TYR A 132 -4.50 8.71 7.91
CA TYR A 132 -3.54 9.74 7.55
C TYR A 132 -3.32 10.74 8.70
N GLY A 133 -4.39 11.15 9.38
CA GLY A 133 -4.30 12.03 10.55
C GLY A 133 -3.50 11.42 11.71
N TRP A 134 -3.75 10.14 12.03
CA TRP A 134 -2.99 9.43 13.07
C TRP A 134 -1.54 9.18 12.65
N ALA A 135 -1.30 8.78 11.40
CA ALA A 135 0.04 8.61 10.86
C ALA A 135 0.82 9.92 10.97
N SER A 136 0.23 11.06 10.60
CA SER A 136 0.83 12.38 10.80
C SER A 136 1.15 12.66 12.26
N ALA A 137 0.20 12.43 13.17
CA ALA A 137 0.37 12.71 14.60
C ALA A 137 1.53 11.92 15.23
N TYR A 138 1.70 10.64 14.87
CA TYR A 138 2.85 9.84 15.31
C TYR A 138 4.14 10.24 14.57
N CYS A 139 4.04 10.59 13.29
CA CYS A 139 5.18 11.05 12.50
C CYS A 139 5.79 12.34 13.05
N ARG A 140 4.96 13.27 13.54
CA ARG A 140 5.40 14.52 14.20
C ARG A 140 6.21 14.29 15.49
N ARG A 141 6.09 13.14 16.13
CA ARG A 141 6.84 12.78 17.35
C ARG A 141 8.23 12.21 17.04
N MET A 142 8.47 11.85 15.79
CA MET A 142 9.77 11.35 15.32
C MET A 142 10.77 12.50 15.07
N PRO A 143 12.08 12.21 14.86
CA PRO A 143 13.08 13.24 14.59
C PRO A 143 12.72 14.17 13.43
N GLN A 144 13.25 15.40 13.45
CA GLN A 144 12.89 16.49 12.52
C GLN A 144 12.97 16.13 11.02
N ARG A 145 13.82 15.17 10.63
CA ARG A 145 13.91 14.66 9.25
C ARG A 145 12.60 14.10 8.71
N TYR A 146 11.66 13.71 9.57
CA TYR A 146 10.32 13.22 9.20
C TYR A 146 9.28 14.34 9.11
N GLY A 147 9.65 15.59 9.43
CA GLY A 147 8.72 16.71 9.51
C GLY A 147 8.01 17.02 8.19
N MET A 148 8.67 16.80 7.05
CA MET A 148 8.05 16.95 5.73
C MET A 148 7.00 15.87 5.49
N LEU A 149 7.34 14.59 5.73
CA LEU A 149 6.39 13.49 5.63
C LEU A 149 5.18 13.70 6.54
N ALA A 150 5.40 14.15 7.77
CA ALA A 150 4.32 14.43 8.71
C ALA A 150 3.36 15.52 8.20
N GLN A 151 3.87 16.56 7.54
CA GLN A 151 3.07 17.61 6.90
C GLN A 151 2.30 17.08 5.68
N THR A 152 2.95 16.28 4.84
CA THR A 152 2.29 15.64 3.69
C THR A 152 1.12 14.77 4.12
N LEU A 153 1.32 13.92 5.15
CA LEU A 153 0.26 13.08 5.70
C LEU A 153 -0.87 13.91 6.33
N ASP A 154 -0.54 15.04 6.96
CA ASP A 154 -1.54 15.96 7.54
C ASP A 154 -2.41 16.61 6.46
N ARG A 155 -1.79 17.09 5.37
CA ARG A 155 -2.51 17.64 4.20
C ARG A 155 -3.39 16.59 3.54
N LEU A 156 -2.85 15.38 3.32
CA LEU A 156 -3.63 14.25 2.81
C LEU A 156 -4.85 13.93 3.70
N ALA A 157 -4.75 14.12 5.01
CA ALA A 157 -5.89 13.96 5.92
C ALA A 157 -6.89 15.14 5.85
N GLN A 158 -6.41 16.38 5.70
CA GLN A 158 -7.27 17.57 5.66
C GLN A 158 -8.07 17.62 4.37
N ASP A 159 -7.40 17.39 3.24
CA ASP A 159 -7.96 17.53 1.89
C ASP A 159 -8.15 16.16 1.20
N PHE A 160 -8.37 15.11 2.00
CA PHE A 160 -8.47 13.72 1.53
C PHE A 160 -9.44 13.56 0.35
N LYS A 161 -10.64 14.14 0.45
CA LYS A 161 -11.68 14.04 -0.59
C LYS A 161 -11.22 14.66 -1.90
N THR A 162 -10.46 15.75 -1.85
CA THR A 162 -9.89 16.43 -3.01
C THR A 162 -8.90 15.51 -3.72
N TYR A 163 -7.89 15.01 -3.01
CA TYR A 163 -6.87 14.15 -3.61
C TYR A 163 -7.44 12.81 -4.09
N HIS A 164 -8.42 12.26 -3.37
CA HIS A 164 -9.17 11.08 -3.81
C HIS A 164 -9.94 11.35 -5.10
N GLY A 165 -10.64 12.49 -5.21
CA GLY A 165 -11.37 12.87 -6.42
C GLY A 165 -10.45 13.05 -7.62
N VAL A 166 -9.24 13.60 -7.42
CA VAL A 166 -8.22 13.68 -8.46
C VAL A 166 -7.78 12.30 -8.94
N LEU A 167 -7.56 11.34 -8.02
CA LEU A 167 -7.23 9.97 -8.40
C LEU A 167 -8.36 9.29 -9.18
N ASP A 168 -9.61 9.45 -8.74
CA ASP A 168 -10.77 8.88 -9.42
C ASP A 168 -10.88 9.43 -10.84
N HIS A 169 -10.68 10.73 -11.02
CA HIS A 169 -10.61 11.37 -12.33
C HIS A 169 -9.44 10.82 -13.19
N MET A 170 -8.24 10.74 -12.62
CA MET A 170 -7.05 10.21 -13.29
C MET A 170 -7.26 8.78 -13.80
N SER A 171 -7.90 7.93 -12.98
CA SER A 171 -8.18 6.53 -13.32
C SER A 171 -9.08 6.37 -14.55
N ARG A 172 -10.03 7.30 -14.71
CA ARG A 172 -11.04 7.30 -15.78
C ARG A 172 -10.54 7.93 -17.07
N HIS A 173 -9.67 8.93 -16.99
CA HIS A 173 -9.33 9.80 -18.12
C HIS A 173 -7.90 9.71 -18.60
N HIS A 174 -6.93 9.41 -17.73
CA HIS A 174 -5.50 9.44 -18.07
C HIS A 174 -4.85 8.06 -18.06
N LEU A 175 -5.34 7.15 -17.22
CA LEU A 175 -4.87 5.77 -17.20
C LEU A 175 -5.67 4.85 -18.12
N ASP A 176 -6.82 5.31 -18.65
CA ASP A 176 -7.72 4.58 -19.56
C ASP A 176 -8.03 3.14 -19.09
N LEU A 177 -7.99 2.93 -17.77
CA LEU A 177 -8.08 1.61 -17.14
C LEU A 177 -9.51 1.05 -17.15
N LEU A 178 -10.51 1.93 -17.14
CA LEU A 178 -11.93 1.58 -17.12
C LEU A 178 -12.56 1.40 -18.52
N PRO A 179 -12.20 2.17 -19.57
CA PRO A 179 -12.78 1.97 -20.91
C PRO A 179 -12.19 0.78 -21.69
N ARG A 180 -10.95 0.36 -21.40
CA ARG A 180 -10.23 -0.65 -22.22
C ARG A 180 -10.20 -2.06 -21.65
N LEU A 181 -10.42 -2.23 -20.35
CA LEU A 181 -10.40 -3.54 -19.71
C LEU A 181 -11.82 -3.94 -19.33
N THR A 182 -12.31 -5.01 -19.96
CA THR A 182 -13.49 -5.69 -19.44
C THR A 182 -13.18 -6.25 -18.05
N ARG A 183 -14.19 -6.38 -17.18
CA ARG A 183 -14.03 -6.90 -15.80
C ARG A 183 -13.24 -8.23 -15.72
N GLY A 184 -13.29 -9.06 -16.76
CA GLY A 184 -12.50 -10.30 -16.83
C GLY A 184 -11.02 -10.09 -17.13
N GLN A 185 -10.66 -9.07 -17.92
CA GLN A 185 -9.27 -8.76 -18.26
C GLN A 185 -8.52 -8.12 -17.10
N THR A 186 -9.21 -7.29 -16.30
CA THR A 186 -8.71 -6.86 -14.98
C THR A 186 -8.30 -8.04 -14.13
N PHE A 187 -9.20 -9.01 -13.97
CA PHE A 187 -8.96 -10.16 -13.10
C PHE A 187 -7.71 -10.91 -13.54
N HIS A 188 -7.53 -11.11 -14.84
CA HIS A 188 -6.32 -11.74 -15.36
C HIS A 188 -5.07 -10.91 -15.10
N LEU A 189 -5.14 -9.58 -15.23
CA LEU A 189 -4.02 -8.68 -14.92
C LEU A 189 -3.65 -8.68 -13.43
N GLU A 190 -4.64 -8.59 -12.53
CA GLU A 190 -4.41 -8.68 -11.09
C GLU A 190 -3.91 -10.07 -10.69
N HIS A 191 -4.46 -11.12 -11.30
CA HIS A 191 -4.05 -12.49 -11.05
C HIS A 191 -2.64 -12.76 -11.58
N GLU A 192 -2.29 -12.32 -12.79
CA GLU A 192 -0.94 -12.44 -13.35
C GLU A 192 0.07 -11.60 -12.58
N ALA A 193 -0.29 -10.38 -12.15
CA ALA A 193 0.58 -9.55 -11.31
C ALA A 193 0.78 -10.18 -9.93
N HIS A 194 -0.27 -10.73 -9.33
CA HIS A 194 -0.19 -11.46 -8.07
C HIS A 194 0.63 -12.75 -8.21
N GLU A 195 0.39 -13.57 -9.25
CA GLU A 195 1.14 -14.79 -9.51
C GLU A 195 2.62 -14.50 -9.84
N SER A 196 2.90 -13.41 -10.56
CA SER A 196 4.28 -12.98 -10.83
C SER A 196 5.00 -12.48 -9.57
N ALA A 197 4.24 -11.94 -8.61
CA ALA A 197 4.77 -11.50 -7.31
C ALA A 197 4.86 -12.64 -6.28
N LEU A 198 4.11 -13.75 -6.45
CA LEU A 198 4.11 -14.88 -5.51
C LEU A 198 5.51 -15.42 -5.21
N PRO A 199 6.43 -15.64 -6.18
CA PRO A 199 7.78 -16.12 -5.88
C PRO A 199 8.57 -15.18 -4.95
N ALA A 200 8.48 -13.86 -5.19
CA ALA A 200 9.17 -12.86 -4.37
C ALA A 200 8.51 -12.71 -2.98
N ILE A 201 7.18 -12.84 -2.91
CA ILE A 201 6.44 -12.83 -1.64
C ILE A 201 6.77 -14.10 -0.82
N GLU A 202 6.88 -15.26 -1.48
CA GLU A 202 7.30 -16.53 -0.86
C GLU A 202 8.73 -16.47 -0.33
N GLU A 203 9.68 -15.96 -1.13
CA GLU A 203 11.08 -15.79 -0.73
C GLU A 203 11.20 -14.86 0.48
N HIS A 204 10.52 -13.72 0.45
CA HIS A 204 10.56 -12.75 1.54
C HIS A 204 9.87 -13.27 2.82
N ALA A 205 8.78 -14.03 2.69
CA ALA A 205 8.12 -14.67 3.83
C ALA A 205 8.98 -15.81 4.42
N LEU A 206 9.71 -16.54 3.58
CA LEU A 206 10.66 -17.58 4.01
C LEU A 206 11.83 -16.98 4.80
N ASP A 207 12.47 -15.94 4.27
CA ASP A 207 13.60 -15.27 4.92
C ASP A 207 13.21 -14.76 6.31
N ARG A 208 12.02 -14.14 6.43
CA ARG A 208 11.51 -13.65 7.72
C ARG A 208 11.21 -14.75 8.71
N MET A 209 10.66 -15.87 8.24
CA MET A 209 10.44 -17.03 9.10
C MET A 209 11.78 -17.59 9.60
N LEU A 210 12.81 -17.65 8.75
CA LEU A 210 14.15 -18.11 9.11
C LEU A 210 14.84 -17.13 10.09
N ASP A 211 14.68 -15.83 9.89
CA ASP A 211 15.18 -14.79 10.80
C ASP A 211 14.51 -14.90 12.18
N ALA A 212 13.18 -15.06 12.22
CA ALA A 212 12.44 -15.25 13.46
C ALA A 212 12.82 -16.56 14.18
N TYR A 213 13.05 -17.63 13.43
CA TYR A 213 13.55 -18.90 13.97
C TYR A 213 14.95 -18.75 14.58
N ASN A 214 15.85 -18.07 13.86
CA ASN A 214 17.21 -17.80 14.34
C ASN A 214 17.21 -16.91 15.59
N ALA A 215 16.33 -15.91 15.65
CA ALA A 215 16.15 -15.05 16.82
C ALA A 215 15.66 -15.86 18.03
N TRP A 216 14.64 -16.71 17.85
CA TRP A 216 14.15 -17.60 18.91
C TRP A 216 15.21 -18.61 19.37
N ARG A 217 15.98 -19.17 18.44
CA ARG A 217 17.12 -20.06 18.75
C ARG A 217 18.21 -19.38 19.57
N SER A 218 18.46 -18.09 19.29
CA SER A 218 19.51 -17.31 19.94
C SER A 218 19.06 -16.83 21.33
N GLU A 219 17.81 -16.43 21.48
CA GLU A 219 17.24 -15.95 22.74
C GLU A 219 15.83 -16.54 22.97
N PRO A 220 15.74 -17.76 23.55
CA PRO A 220 14.45 -18.45 23.69
C PRO A 220 13.58 -17.80 24.76
N ASN A 221 12.63 -16.97 24.35
CA ASN A 221 11.63 -16.33 25.21
C ASN A 221 10.22 -16.40 24.58
N SER A 222 9.18 -15.97 25.30
CA SER A 222 7.79 -16.00 24.79
C SER A 222 7.62 -15.17 23.53
N ASP A 223 8.25 -14.01 23.48
CA ASP A 223 8.00 -13.00 22.45
C ASP A 223 8.62 -13.40 21.11
N THR A 224 9.85 -13.94 21.13
CA THR A 224 10.53 -14.50 19.95
C THR A 224 9.86 -15.78 19.45
N ARG A 225 9.28 -16.58 20.35
CA ARG A 225 8.48 -17.75 20.00
C ARG A 225 7.17 -17.36 19.31
N ASP A 226 6.48 -16.36 19.83
CA ASP A 226 5.22 -15.86 19.26
C ASP A 226 5.45 -15.17 17.90
N GLU A 227 6.57 -14.46 17.74
CA GLU A 227 7.03 -13.92 16.45
C GLU A 227 7.27 -15.05 15.44
N PHE A 228 8.03 -16.09 15.81
CA PHE A 228 8.28 -17.25 14.95
C PHE A 228 6.97 -17.94 14.52
N LEU A 229 6.04 -18.18 15.45
CA LEU A 229 4.74 -18.80 15.16
C LEU A 229 3.91 -17.93 14.19
N ARG A 230 3.93 -16.61 14.36
CA ARG A 230 3.24 -15.68 13.46
C ARG A 230 3.83 -15.70 12.05
N GLN A 231 5.16 -15.59 11.91
CA GLN A 231 5.79 -15.62 10.59
C GLN A 231 5.63 -16.98 9.92
N SER A 232 5.69 -18.08 10.69
CA SER A 232 5.42 -19.42 10.19
C SER A 232 3.97 -19.58 9.71
N SER A 233 2.98 -18.96 10.38
CA SER A 233 1.59 -18.98 9.92
C SER A 233 1.43 -18.25 8.58
N THR A 234 2.07 -17.09 8.43
CA THR A 234 2.07 -16.33 7.17
C THR A 234 2.71 -17.14 6.04
N TYR A 235 3.83 -17.81 6.28
CA TYR A 235 4.48 -18.67 5.27
C TYR A 235 3.66 -19.94 4.94
N SER A 236 3.07 -20.61 5.94
CA SER A 236 2.19 -21.77 5.72
C SER A 236 0.93 -21.45 4.90
N GLN A 237 0.44 -20.21 4.96
CA GLN A 237 -0.68 -19.77 4.11
C GLN A 237 -0.28 -19.64 2.63
N LEU A 238 1.00 -19.33 2.34
CA LEU A 238 1.56 -19.28 0.98
C LEU A 238 1.98 -20.68 0.50
N ARG A 239 2.50 -21.51 1.40
CA ARG A 239 2.93 -22.90 1.16
C ARG A 239 2.20 -23.87 2.10
N PRO A 240 0.99 -24.35 1.76
CA PRO A 240 0.19 -25.24 2.61
C PRO A 240 0.85 -26.60 2.92
N ALA A 241 1.83 -27.00 2.11
CA ALA A 241 2.62 -28.22 2.35
C ALA A 241 3.65 -28.06 3.49
N PHE A 242 3.90 -26.83 3.94
CA PHE A 242 4.82 -26.53 5.04
C PHE A 242 4.05 -26.36 6.36
N THR A 243 4.44 -27.12 7.38
CA THR A 243 3.90 -27.01 8.74
C THR A 243 5.02 -26.59 9.70
N GLY A 244 4.90 -25.40 10.29
CA GLY A 244 5.88 -24.84 11.23
C GLY A 244 6.17 -25.70 12.47
N ASP A 245 5.22 -26.54 12.86
CA ASP A 245 5.36 -27.46 14.00
C ASP A 245 6.52 -28.44 13.83
N ASN A 246 6.95 -28.72 12.59
CA ASN A 246 8.08 -29.61 12.32
C ASN A 246 9.43 -29.02 12.75
N LEU A 247 9.52 -27.69 12.92
CA LEU A 247 10.74 -26.99 13.34
C LEU A 247 10.80 -26.73 14.86
N LEU A 248 9.74 -27.08 15.59
CA LEU A 248 9.64 -26.94 17.05
C LEU A 248 10.18 -28.16 17.82
N ASN A 249 10.64 -29.22 17.13
CA ASN A 249 11.25 -30.41 17.70
C ASN A 249 12.78 -30.30 17.81
#